data_AF-A0A962EAG8-F1
#
_entry.id   AF-A0A962EAG8-F1
#
_cell.length_a   1.000
_cell.length_b   1.000
_cell.length_c   1.000
_cell.angle_alpha   90.00
_cell.angle_beta   90.00
_cell.angle_gamma   90.00
#
_symmetry.space_group_name_H-M   'P 1'
#
loop_
_entity.id
_entity.type
_entity.pdbx_description
1 polymer ?
#
loop_
_entity_poly.entity_id
_entity_poly.type
_entity_poly.pdbx_seq_one_letter_code
_entity_poly.pdbx_strand_id
1 'polypeptide(L)'
;IWYTYNPDGRPTWYTAATTRQADGSYRGNYLLNTGTPLAQINGSPASTSNMPLGEVDLVFGANGQLDFGFTPTGAANQRRALQPLPLSASPLVCNFSSEPRTNATNFTDLWWNPNESGWGLSILNQGNLIFLAWYTYADDGQPQWLTSVLTRQADGSYSGRLNRTASGTPYTTPPMGNVTPFPVPEVGDVTLSFSNGETGTLGYVVDGVTQSKAIQRLVFGTQVQICQ
;
A
#
# COMPACT_ATOMS: atom_id res chain seq x y z
N ILE A 1 2.64 -3.28 5.08
CA ILE A 1 3.27 -2.97 3.77
C ILE A 1 3.67 -1.51 3.76
N TRP A 2 4.78 -1.15 3.13
CA TRP A 2 5.17 0.25 2.92
C TRP A 2 5.97 0.37 1.63
N TYR A 3 6.04 1.58 1.08
CA TYR A 3 6.87 1.92 -0.07
C TYR A 3 8.02 2.84 0.33
N THR A 4 9.13 2.76 -0.41
CA THR A 4 10.31 3.60 -0.24
C THR A 4 11.20 3.54 -1.48
N TYR A 5 12.47 3.92 -1.34
CA TYR A 5 13.50 3.77 -2.36
C TYR A 5 14.61 2.84 -1.87
N ASN A 6 15.06 1.95 -2.76
CA ASN A 6 16.19 1.05 -2.52
C ASN A 6 17.53 1.84 -2.50
N PRO A 7 18.69 1.20 -2.23
CA PRO A 7 19.99 1.88 -2.23
C PRO A 7 20.35 2.60 -3.54
N ASP A 8 19.84 2.14 -4.68
CA ASP A 8 20.04 2.77 -6.00
C ASP A 8 19.06 3.93 -6.26
N GLY A 9 18.23 4.29 -5.29
CA GLY A 9 17.22 5.33 -5.40
C GLY A 9 16.00 4.90 -6.23
N ARG A 10 15.84 3.61 -6.51
CA ARG A 10 14.72 3.06 -7.28
C ARG A 10 13.50 2.82 -6.38
N PRO A 11 12.27 3.12 -6.85
CA PRO A 11 11.05 2.79 -6.12
C PRO A 11 11.02 1.31 -5.74
N THR A 12 10.61 1.02 -4.52
CA THR A 12 10.43 -0.35 -4.02
C THR A 12 9.35 -0.38 -2.94
N TRP A 13 8.88 -1.57 -2.61
CA TRP A 13 7.97 -1.78 -1.50
C TRP A 13 8.29 -3.09 -0.78
N TYR A 14 7.94 -3.12 0.50
CA TYR A 14 8.20 -4.26 1.37
C TYR A 14 6.94 -4.65 2.13
N THR A 15 6.82 -5.94 2.39
CA THR A 15 5.81 -6.50 3.30
C THR A 15 6.49 -7.01 4.56
N ALA A 16 5.79 -6.97 5.68
CA ALA A 16 6.25 -7.59 6.91
C ALA A 16 5.04 -8.14 7.66
N ALA A 17 5.17 -9.36 8.16
CA ALA A 17 4.27 -9.92 9.16
C ALA A 17 4.95 -9.73 10.52
N THR A 18 4.37 -8.89 11.37
CA THR A 18 4.95 -8.56 12.67
C THR A 18 4.12 -9.18 13.79
N THR A 19 4.78 -9.45 14.92
CA THR A 19 4.15 -9.99 16.12
C THR A 19 4.35 -9.04 17.28
N ARG A 20 3.34 -8.91 18.13
CA ARG A 20 3.40 -8.04 19.30
C ARG A 20 4.36 -8.61 20.34
N GLN A 21 5.29 -7.80 20.82
CA GLN A 21 6.30 -8.12 21.81
C GLN A 21 5.83 -7.78 23.22
N ALA A 22 6.55 -8.25 24.24
CA ALA A 22 6.25 -7.99 25.64
C ALA A 22 6.38 -6.49 26.02
N ASP A 23 7.30 -5.78 25.38
CA ASP A 23 7.49 -4.32 25.52
C ASP A 23 6.43 -3.50 24.77
N GLY A 24 5.50 -4.17 24.06
CA GLY A 24 4.44 -3.54 23.30
C GLY A 24 4.81 -3.16 21.86
N SER A 25 6.06 -3.32 21.44
CA SER A 25 6.46 -3.13 20.05
C SER A 25 5.93 -4.26 19.15
N TYR A 26 5.97 -4.07 17.84
CA TYR A 26 5.72 -5.13 16.87
C TYR A 26 7.00 -5.41 16.08
N ARG A 27 7.45 -6.67 16.05
CA ARG A 27 8.67 -7.08 15.34
C ARG A 27 8.42 -8.22 14.37
N GLY A 28 9.18 -8.23 13.27
CA GLY A 28 9.17 -9.32 12.30
C GLY A 28 10.11 -9.07 11.14
N ASN A 29 10.36 -10.13 10.37
CA ASN A 29 11.11 -10.02 9.13
C ASN A 29 10.31 -9.26 8.09
N TYR A 30 11.00 -8.44 7.30
CA TYR A 30 10.42 -7.87 6.10
C TYR A 30 10.92 -8.57 4.84
N LEU A 31 10.05 -8.59 3.84
CA LEU A 31 10.23 -9.29 2.59
C LEU A 31 10.30 -8.28 1.44
N LEU A 32 11.29 -8.46 0.56
CA LEU A 32 11.27 -7.93 -0.79
C LEU A 32 10.54 -8.93 -1.68
N ASN A 33 9.57 -8.43 -2.45
CA ASN A 33 8.87 -9.23 -3.43
C ASN A 33 9.31 -8.78 -4.82
N THR A 34 9.64 -9.74 -5.69
CA THR A 34 9.77 -9.53 -7.14
C THR A 34 8.70 -10.36 -7.84
N GLY A 35 8.34 -9.99 -9.07
CA GLY A 35 7.17 -10.60 -9.68
C GLY A 35 7.03 -10.39 -11.17
N THR A 36 5.91 -10.86 -11.68
CA THR A 36 5.45 -10.67 -13.04
C THR A 36 5.15 -9.19 -13.28
N PRO A 37 5.70 -8.56 -14.35
CA PRO A 37 5.40 -7.18 -14.70
C PRO A 37 3.89 -6.89 -14.75
N LEU A 38 3.49 -5.70 -14.31
CA LEU A 38 2.08 -5.29 -14.22
C LEU A 38 1.27 -5.63 -15.48
N ALA A 39 1.82 -5.34 -16.65
CA ALA A 39 1.16 -5.58 -17.93
C ALA A 39 0.88 -7.05 -18.24
N GLN A 40 1.60 -7.97 -17.58
CA GLN A 40 1.59 -9.41 -17.82
C GLN A 40 0.83 -10.19 -16.73
N ILE A 41 0.45 -9.55 -15.62
CA ILE A 41 -0.35 -10.18 -14.57
C ILE A 41 -1.71 -10.55 -15.15
N ASN A 42 -2.06 -11.84 -15.19
CA ASN A 42 -3.32 -12.30 -15.78
C ASN A 42 -3.77 -13.66 -15.19
N GLY A 43 -4.54 -13.62 -14.11
CA GLY A 43 -5.19 -14.80 -13.53
C GLY A 43 -4.23 -15.82 -12.92
N SER A 44 -3.03 -15.40 -12.52
CA SER A 44 -2.03 -16.24 -11.86
C SER A 44 -1.26 -15.41 -10.83
N PRO A 45 -0.67 -16.04 -9.79
CA PRO A 45 0.13 -15.33 -8.79
C PRO A 45 1.19 -14.43 -9.45
N ALA A 46 1.20 -13.17 -9.06
CA ALA A 46 2.12 -12.18 -9.58
C ALA A 46 3.48 -12.23 -8.90
N SER A 47 3.57 -12.64 -7.62
CA SER A 47 4.87 -12.76 -6.96
C SER A 47 5.61 -14.00 -7.47
N THR A 48 6.86 -13.82 -7.86
CA THR A 48 7.77 -14.89 -8.29
C THR A 48 8.84 -15.20 -7.26
N SER A 49 9.13 -14.26 -6.34
CA SER A 49 10.09 -14.45 -5.26
C SER A 49 9.75 -13.57 -4.06
N ASN A 50 9.89 -14.12 -2.86
CA ASN A 50 9.73 -13.43 -1.59
C ASN A 50 11.01 -13.65 -0.76
N MET A 51 11.85 -12.63 -0.63
CA MET A 51 13.14 -12.75 0.06
C MET A 51 13.15 -11.95 1.36
N PRO A 52 13.40 -12.57 2.52
CA PRO A 52 13.63 -11.83 3.76
C PRO A 52 14.92 -11.00 3.64
N LEU A 53 14.82 -9.71 3.92
CA LEU A 53 15.95 -8.78 3.78
C LEU A 53 16.34 -8.06 5.08
N GLY A 54 15.74 -8.44 6.19
CA GLY A 54 16.05 -7.90 7.51
C GLY A 54 14.81 -7.83 8.38
N GLU A 55 14.87 -6.99 9.41
CA GLU A 55 13.82 -6.85 10.43
C GLU A 55 13.22 -5.44 10.44
N VAL A 56 11.93 -5.39 10.77
CA VAL A 56 11.24 -4.15 11.16
C VAL A 56 10.81 -4.21 12.62
N ASP A 57 10.86 -3.06 13.28
CA ASP A 57 10.33 -2.84 14.63
C ASP A 57 9.40 -1.62 14.60
N LEU A 58 8.18 -1.78 15.09
CA LEU A 58 7.16 -0.74 15.12
C LEU A 58 6.86 -0.40 16.58
N VAL A 59 7.13 0.83 16.99
CA VAL A 59 6.80 1.33 18.34
C VAL A 59 5.77 2.45 18.21
N PHE A 60 4.56 2.21 18.70
CA PHE A 60 3.49 3.20 18.69
C PHE A 60 3.49 4.00 20.01
N GLY A 61 3.75 5.30 19.91
CA GLY A 61 3.71 6.22 21.05
C GLY A 61 2.28 6.59 21.45
N ALA A 62 2.11 7.05 22.70
CA ALA A 62 0.81 7.46 23.24
C ALA A 62 0.17 8.64 22.48
N ASN A 63 0.96 9.42 21.75
CA ASN A 63 0.52 10.53 20.89
C ASN A 63 0.16 10.08 19.45
N GLY A 64 0.14 8.78 19.17
CA GLY A 64 -0.15 8.23 17.84
C GLY A 64 1.02 8.31 16.85
N GLN A 65 2.20 8.77 17.27
CA GLN A 65 3.40 8.69 16.44
C GLN A 65 3.91 7.25 16.36
N LEU A 66 4.41 6.88 15.20
CA LEU A 66 5.08 5.60 14.97
C LEU A 66 6.59 5.85 14.91
N ASP A 67 7.35 5.30 15.86
CA ASP A 67 8.79 5.14 15.67
C ASP A 67 9.03 3.86 14.87
N PHE A 68 9.39 4.04 13.60
CA PHE A 68 9.58 2.98 12.62
C PHE A 68 11.07 2.62 12.53
N GLY A 69 11.42 1.44 13.02
CA GLY A 69 12.75 0.85 12.89
C GLY A 69 12.85 -0.07 11.67
N PHE A 70 13.91 0.11 10.88
CA PHE A 70 14.20 -0.66 9.68
C PHE A 70 15.66 -1.10 9.68
N THR A 71 15.88 -2.41 9.73
CA THR A 71 17.21 -3.01 9.89
C THR A 71 17.48 -3.98 8.74
N PRO A 72 18.13 -3.53 7.65
CA PRO A 72 18.58 -4.45 6.61
C PRO A 72 19.61 -5.46 7.13
N THR A 73 19.60 -6.67 6.57
CA THR A 73 20.59 -7.71 6.89
C THR A 73 22.02 -7.17 6.69
N GLY A 74 22.83 -7.22 7.75
CA GLY A 74 24.22 -6.74 7.73
C GLY A 74 24.37 -5.22 7.83
N ALA A 75 23.30 -4.47 8.09
CA ALA A 75 23.33 -3.03 8.28
C ALA A 75 22.81 -2.62 9.67
N ALA A 76 23.14 -1.39 10.09
CA ALA A 76 22.63 -0.83 11.34
C ALA A 76 21.14 -0.46 11.22
N ASN A 77 20.41 -0.60 12.33
CA ASN A 77 19.01 -0.16 12.42
C ASN A 77 18.90 1.34 12.17
N GLN A 78 18.00 1.72 11.26
CA GLN A 78 17.60 3.10 11.00
C GLN A 78 16.20 3.33 11.56
N ARG A 79 16.07 4.33 12.46
CA ARG A 79 14.78 4.72 13.04
C ARG A 79 14.29 6.05 12.49
N ARG A 80 12.99 6.13 12.21
CA ARG A 80 12.33 7.37 11.80
C ARG A 80 11.00 7.50 12.53
N ALA A 81 10.77 8.67 13.12
CA ALA A 81 9.46 9.03 13.63
C ALA A 81 8.53 9.39 12.47
N LEU A 82 7.41 8.67 12.36
CA LEU A 82 6.33 8.91 11.41
C LEU A 82 5.13 9.47 12.15
N GLN A 83 4.52 10.49 11.57
CA GLN A 83 3.28 11.06 12.05
C GLN A 83 2.14 10.61 11.13
N PRO A 84 0.94 10.32 11.67
CA PRO A 84 -0.23 10.09 10.84
C PRO A 84 -0.46 11.29 9.92
N LEU A 85 -0.69 11.03 8.63
CA LEU A 85 -1.04 12.08 7.68
C LEU A 85 -2.49 12.53 7.94
N PRO A 86 -2.74 13.78 8.38
CA PRO A 86 -4.10 14.25 8.60
C PRO A 86 -4.75 14.55 7.26
N LEU A 87 -5.73 13.76 6.85
CA LEU A 87 -6.44 13.98 5.58
C LEU A 87 -7.62 14.97 5.71
N SER A 88 -8.24 15.10 6.89
CA SER A 88 -9.22 16.16 7.17
C SER A 88 -9.31 16.47 8.67
N ALA A 89 -10.15 17.45 9.00
CA ALA A 89 -10.48 17.82 10.37
C ALA A 89 -11.29 16.75 11.13
N SER A 90 -11.98 15.83 10.43
CA SER A 90 -12.69 14.72 11.06
C SER A 90 -11.83 13.45 11.04
N PRO A 91 -11.50 12.89 12.22
CA PRO A 91 -10.66 11.70 12.30
C PRO A 91 -11.41 10.48 11.78
N LEU A 92 -10.72 9.64 11.00
CA LEU A 92 -11.20 8.31 10.64
C LEU A 92 -11.29 7.46 11.92
N VAL A 93 -12.44 6.84 12.17
CA VAL A 93 -12.62 5.94 13.32
C VAL A 93 -12.76 4.52 12.81
N CYS A 94 -11.89 3.61 13.26
CA CYS A 94 -11.95 2.20 12.91
C CYS A 94 -12.18 1.33 14.15
N ASN A 95 -13.12 0.40 14.07
CA ASN A 95 -13.43 -0.56 15.12
C ASN A 95 -13.23 -1.99 14.61
N PHE A 96 -12.87 -2.90 15.51
CA PHE A 96 -12.86 -4.33 15.21
C PHE A 96 -14.28 -4.89 15.26
N SER A 97 -14.58 -5.80 14.34
CA SER A 97 -15.86 -6.49 14.24
C SER A 97 -15.63 -7.97 13.93
N SER A 98 -16.53 -8.84 14.39
CA SER A 98 -16.66 -10.22 13.92
C SER A 98 -17.66 -10.36 12.77
N GLU A 99 -18.49 -9.33 12.54
CA GLU A 99 -19.47 -9.32 11.48
C GLU A 99 -18.83 -8.99 10.12
N PRO A 100 -19.35 -9.54 9.00
CA PRO A 100 -18.91 -9.19 7.66
C PRO A 100 -19.05 -7.69 7.39
N ARG A 101 -18.17 -7.14 6.57
CA ARG A 101 -18.18 -5.71 6.21
C ARG A 101 -18.91 -5.46 4.90
N THR A 102 -19.77 -6.37 4.47
CA THR A 102 -20.50 -6.27 3.19
C THR A 102 -21.30 -4.96 3.10
N ASN A 103 -21.80 -4.44 4.22
CA ASN A 103 -22.55 -3.18 4.29
C ASN A 103 -21.67 -1.94 4.56
N ALA A 104 -20.35 -2.10 4.66
CA ALA A 104 -19.45 -0.97 4.89
C ALA A 104 -19.41 -0.04 3.66
N THR A 105 -19.57 1.25 3.91
CA THR A 105 -19.55 2.30 2.88
C THR A 105 -18.23 3.07 2.82
N ASN A 106 -17.36 2.87 3.81
CA ASN A 106 -15.99 3.36 3.81
C ASN A 106 -15.06 2.21 3.40
N PHE A 107 -14.28 2.43 2.34
CA PHE A 107 -13.44 1.39 1.73
C PHE A 107 -12.00 1.36 2.23
N THR A 108 -11.69 2.06 3.34
CA THR A 108 -10.35 2.06 3.94
C THR A 108 -9.94 0.65 4.36
N ASP A 109 -8.94 0.10 3.67
CA ASP A 109 -8.38 -1.22 3.96
C ASP A 109 -7.19 -1.55 3.03
N LEU A 110 -6.60 -2.73 3.23
CA LEU A 110 -5.81 -3.43 2.22
C LEU A 110 -6.74 -4.25 1.31
N TRP A 111 -6.55 -4.11 0.00
CA TRP A 111 -7.30 -4.83 -1.04
C TRP A 111 -6.36 -5.59 -1.97
N TRP A 112 -6.80 -6.74 -2.48
CA TRP A 112 -5.98 -7.63 -3.30
C TRP A 112 -6.83 -8.56 -4.18
N ASN A 113 -6.19 -9.24 -5.13
CA ASN A 113 -6.81 -10.31 -5.90
C ASN A 113 -6.25 -11.67 -5.45
N PRO A 114 -7.08 -12.58 -4.89
CA PRO A 114 -6.61 -13.88 -4.40
C PRO A 114 -6.05 -14.78 -5.51
N ASN A 115 -6.53 -14.64 -6.74
CA ASN A 115 -6.06 -15.42 -7.88
C ASN A 115 -4.75 -14.87 -8.46
N GLU A 116 -4.33 -13.67 -8.05
CA GLU A 116 -3.13 -12.99 -8.53
C GLU A 116 -2.25 -12.53 -7.36
N SER A 117 -2.12 -13.36 -6.33
CA SER A 117 -1.32 -13.07 -5.12
C SER A 117 0.07 -12.50 -5.45
N GLY A 118 0.47 -11.42 -4.76
CA GLY A 118 1.76 -10.76 -4.94
C GLY A 118 1.68 -9.26 -5.19
N TRP A 119 0.51 -8.73 -5.54
CA TRP A 119 0.25 -7.30 -5.66
C TRP A 119 -0.96 -6.91 -4.79
N GLY A 120 -1.14 -5.62 -4.53
CA GLY A 120 -2.30 -5.15 -3.77
C GLY A 120 -2.39 -3.63 -3.65
N LEU A 121 -3.48 -3.16 -3.03
CA LEU A 121 -3.81 -1.75 -2.82
C LEU A 121 -3.89 -1.46 -1.33
N SER A 122 -3.35 -0.31 -0.90
CA SER A 122 -3.78 0.37 0.32
C SER A 122 -4.75 1.47 -0.07
N ILE A 123 -5.97 1.40 0.46
CA ILE A 123 -7.02 2.39 0.24
C ILE A 123 -7.26 3.14 1.53
N LEU A 124 -7.31 4.46 1.43
CA LEU A 124 -7.76 5.34 2.51
C LEU A 124 -8.89 6.21 1.98
N ASN A 125 -10.11 5.93 2.43
CA ASN A 125 -11.34 6.57 1.97
C ASN A 125 -11.79 7.64 2.95
N GLN A 126 -12.00 8.85 2.45
CA GLN A 126 -12.54 9.97 3.21
C GLN A 126 -13.56 10.77 2.40
N GLY A 127 -14.83 10.66 2.79
CA GLY A 127 -15.93 11.28 2.07
C GLY A 127 -15.95 10.82 0.61
N ASN A 128 -15.83 11.78 -0.32
CA ASN A 128 -15.81 11.54 -1.76
C ASN A 128 -14.39 11.33 -2.32
N LEU A 129 -13.36 11.21 -1.47
CA LEU A 129 -11.98 11.04 -1.88
C LEU A 129 -11.43 9.68 -1.44
N ILE A 130 -10.61 9.08 -2.29
CA ILE A 130 -9.76 7.94 -1.94
C ILE A 130 -8.31 8.31 -2.22
N PHE A 131 -7.44 8.17 -1.21
CA PHE A 131 -6.02 8.01 -1.47
C PHE A 131 -5.72 6.53 -1.73
N LEU A 132 -5.12 6.26 -2.88
CA LEU A 132 -4.75 4.93 -3.34
C LEU A 132 -3.22 4.83 -3.37
N ALA A 133 -2.66 3.80 -2.73
CA ALA A 133 -1.31 3.32 -3.02
C ALA A 133 -1.40 1.89 -3.58
N TRP A 134 -0.85 1.68 -4.76
CA TRP A 134 -0.86 0.41 -5.47
C TRP A 134 0.55 -0.15 -5.55
N TYR A 135 0.74 -1.37 -5.04
CA TYR A 135 2.00 -2.10 -5.04
C TYR A 135 1.96 -3.17 -6.12
N THR A 136 2.88 -3.11 -7.08
CA THR A 136 2.97 -4.02 -8.24
C THR A 136 4.41 -4.11 -8.73
N TYR A 137 4.65 -4.60 -9.94
CA TYR A 137 5.99 -4.85 -10.50
C TYR A 137 6.20 -4.08 -11.81
N ALA A 138 7.39 -3.52 -11.98
CA ALA A 138 7.87 -2.88 -13.21
C ALA A 138 8.15 -3.90 -14.32
N ASP A 139 8.52 -3.41 -15.50
CA ASP A 139 8.76 -4.25 -16.69
C ASP A 139 9.90 -5.26 -16.53
N ASP A 140 10.82 -5.01 -15.60
CA ASP A 140 11.90 -5.91 -15.23
C ASP A 140 11.57 -6.80 -14.00
N GLY A 141 10.31 -6.80 -13.56
CA GLY A 141 9.80 -7.61 -12.45
C GLY A 141 10.19 -7.12 -11.06
N GLN A 142 10.90 -5.99 -10.94
CA GLN A 142 11.21 -5.39 -9.65
C GLN A 142 9.99 -4.64 -9.10
N PRO A 143 9.83 -4.54 -7.78
CA PRO A 143 8.70 -3.85 -7.17
C PRO A 143 8.66 -2.39 -7.60
N GLN A 144 7.46 -1.89 -7.85
CA GLN A 144 7.16 -0.48 -8.03
C GLN A 144 5.87 -0.15 -7.26
N TRP A 145 5.65 1.15 -7.02
CA TRP A 145 4.41 1.62 -6.44
C TRP A 145 3.85 2.79 -7.26
N LEU A 146 2.53 2.84 -7.33
CA LEU A 146 1.77 3.92 -7.96
C LEU A 146 0.86 4.55 -6.91
N THR A 147 0.55 5.83 -7.07
CA THR A 147 -0.39 6.53 -6.18
C THR A 147 -1.42 7.31 -6.97
N SER A 148 -2.60 7.50 -6.37
CA SER A 148 -3.62 8.38 -6.93
C SER A 148 -4.48 8.98 -5.83
N VAL A 149 -5.06 10.14 -6.12
CA VAL A 149 -6.20 10.68 -5.39
C VAL A 149 -7.40 10.54 -6.31
N LEU A 150 -8.37 9.74 -5.89
CA LEU A 150 -9.58 9.44 -6.65
C LEU A 150 -10.74 10.26 -6.13
N THR A 151 -11.60 10.72 -7.03
CA THR A 151 -12.83 11.43 -6.68
C THR A 151 -14.02 10.57 -7.03
N ARG A 152 -15.03 10.57 -6.16
CA ARG A 152 -16.31 9.88 -6.38
C ARG A 152 -17.03 10.44 -7.60
N GLN A 153 -17.42 9.57 -8.51
CA GLN A 153 -18.16 9.86 -9.73
C GLN A 153 -19.68 9.75 -9.48
N ALA A 154 -20.47 10.18 -10.47
CA ALA A 154 -21.94 10.16 -10.38
C ALA A 154 -22.51 8.74 -10.27
N ASP A 155 -21.85 7.76 -10.88
CA ASP A 155 -22.21 6.33 -10.82
C ASP A 155 -21.76 5.64 -9.53
N GLY A 156 -21.06 6.36 -8.64
CA GLY A 156 -20.55 5.86 -7.37
C GLY A 156 -19.17 5.20 -7.43
N SER A 157 -18.56 5.08 -8.61
CA SER A 157 -17.15 4.70 -8.75
C SER A 157 -16.22 5.83 -8.26
N TYR A 158 -14.94 5.53 -8.09
CA TYR A 158 -13.91 6.51 -7.76
C TYR A 158 -12.84 6.50 -8.85
N SER A 159 -12.55 7.65 -9.46
CA SER A 159 -11.60 7.75 -10.58
C SER A 159 -10.60 8.88 -10.40
N GLY A 160 -9.42 8.72 -10.99
CA GLY A 160 -8.34 9.70 -10.95
C GLY A 160 -7.11 9.30 -11.78
N ARG A 161 -6.14 10.21 -11.87
CA ARG A 161 -4.87 10.01 -12.57
C ARG A 161 -3.90 9.21 -11.71
N LEU A 162 -3.24 8.22 -12.31
CA LEU A 162 -2.19 7.43 -11.66
C LEU A 162 -0.84 8.10 -11.80
N ASN A 163 -0.17 8.28 -10.66
CA ASN A 163 1.17 8.84 -10.58
C ASN A 163 2.18 7.75 -10.26
N ARG A 164 3.32 7.76 -10.94
CA ARG A 164 4.44 6.84 -10.70
C ARG A 164 5.74 7.63 -10.53
N THR A 165 6.39 7.43 -9.40
CA THR A 165 7.74 7.99 -9.17
C THR A 165 8.79 7.23 -9.97
N ALA A 166 9.79 7.95 -10.51
CA ALA A 166 10.90 7.34 -11.24
C ALA A 166 12.10 7.01 -10.34
N SER A 167 12.34 7.83 -9.32
CA SER A 167 13.46 7.71 -8.40
C SER A 167 13.23 8.53 -7.13
N GLY A 168 14.10 8.36 -6.14
CA GLY A 168 14.09 9.14 -4.91
C GLY A 168 15.26 8.80 -3.99
N THR A 169 15.24 9.37 -2.80
CA THR A 169 16.30 9.20 -1.80
C THR A 169 16.14 7.86 -1.07
N PRO A 170 17.18 6.99 -1.04
CA PRO A 170 17.14 5.73 -0.31
C PRO A 170 16.74 5.90 1.15
N TYR A 171 16.00 4.94 1.70
CA TYR A 171 15.58 4.98 3.11
C TYR A 171 16.77 5.07 4.09
N THR A 172 17.91 4.48 3.75
CA THR A 172 19.11 4.46 4.60
C THR A 172 19.91 5.76 4.55
N THR A 173 19.52 6.72 3.70
CA THR A 173 20.17 8.02 3.59
C THR A 173 19.41 9.06 4.44
N PRO A 174 20.08 9.85 5.29
CA PRO A 174 19.45 10.96 5.99
C PRO A 174 18.75 11.91 5.00
N PRO A 175 17.48 12.28 5.23
CA PRO A 175 16.72 13.06 4.27
C PRO A 175 17.16 14.52 4.35
N MET A 176 17.67 15.07 3.25
CA MET A 176 18.00 16.50 3.12
C MET A 176 16.90 17.22 2.33
N GLY A 177 15.64 17.05 2.75
CA GLY A 177 14.46 17.62 2.10
C GLY A 177 13.50 16.55 1.54
N ASN A 178 12.83 16.87 0.43
CA ASN A 178 11.90 15.96 -0.24
C ASN A 178 12.63 14.69 -0.70
N VAL A 179 12.18 13.53 -0.24
CA VAL A 179 12.74 12.22 -0.64
C VAL A 179 12.25 11.76 -2.01
N THR A 180 11.15 12.32 -2.50
CA THR A 180 10.57 12.07 -3.82
C THR A 180 10.65 13.37 -4.64
N PRO A 181 11.20 13.34 -5.86
CA PRO A 181 11.14 14.48 -6.78
C PRO A 181 9.71 14.79 -7.19
N PHE A 182 9.38 16.09 -7.24
CA PHE A 182 8.08 16.59 -7.71
C PHE A 182 8.26 17.49 -8.94
N PRO A 183 7.28 17.56 -9.86
CA PRO A 183 6.01 16.80 -9.83
C PRO A 183 6.23 15.30 -10.13
N VAL A 184 5.40 14.44 -9.55
CA VAL A 184 5.42 13.00 -9.86
C VAL A 184 4.72 12.79 -11.21
N PRO A 185 5.34 12.10 -12.17
CA PRO A 185 4.74 11.87 -13.49
C PRO A 185 3.41 11.09 -13.44
N GLU A 186 2.46 11.53 -14.23
CA GLU A 186 1.24 10.77 -14.54
C GLU A 186 1.53 9.69 -15.59
N VAL A 187 1.05 8.48 -15.35
CA VAL A 187 1.27 7.30 -16.22
C VAL A 187 -0.02 6.65 -16.70
N GLY A 188 -1.17 7.22 -16.34
CA GLY A 188 -2.47 6.80 -16.84
C GLY A 188 -3.61 7.09 -15.86
N ASP A 189 -4.61 6.23 -15.87
CA ASP A 189 -5.89 6.44 -15.19
C ASP A 189 -6.28 5.18 -14.40
N VAL A 190 -6.99 5.38 -13.29
CA VAL A 190 -7.54 4.29 -12.48
C VAL A 190 -8.97 4.59 -12.09
N THR A 191 -9.76 3.53 -12.00
CA THR A 191 -11.13 3.54 -11.49
C THR A 191 -11.33 2.39 -10.53
N LEU A 192 -11.90 2.68 -9.36
CA LEU A 192 -12.36 1.70 -8.39
C LEU A 192 -13.89 1.69 -8.37
N SER A 193 -14.47 0.51 -8.59
CA SER A 193 -15.91 0.29 -8.52
C SER A 193 -16.20 -0.78 -7.48
N PHE A 194 -16.85 -0.41 -6.38
CA PHE A 194 -17.16 -1.34 -5.30
C PHE A 194 -18.56 -1.95 -5.50
N SER A 195 -18.63 -3.28 -5.46
CA SER A 195 -19.89 -4.01 -5.51
C SER A 195 -20.58 -4.09 -4.14
N ASN A 196 -19.78 -4.10 -3.07
CA ASN A 196 -20.19 -3.99 -1.68
C ASN A 196 -18.94 -3.61 -0.84
N GLY A 197 -19.05 -3.62 0.48
CA GLY A 197 -17.94 -3.25 1.35
C GLY A 197 -16.75 -4.22 1.36
N GLU A 198 -16.84 -5.43 0.82
CA GLU A 198 -15.78 -6.46 0.80
C GLU A 198 -15.20 -6.73 -0.60
N THR A 199 -15.96 -6.45 -1.69
CA THR A 199 -15.56 -6.80 -3.06
C THR A 199 -15.74 -5.63 -4.04
N GLY A 200 -14.84 -5.55 -5.02
CA GLY A 200 -14.89 -4.52 -6.07
C GLY A 200 -14.04 -4.87 -7.28
N THR A 201 -13.89 -3.88 -8.15
CA THR A 201 -13.11 -3.98 -9.38
C THR A 201 -12.15 -2.80 -9.47
N LEU A 202 -10.88 -3.10 -9.77
CA LEU A 202 -9.85 -2.15 -10.15
C LEU A 202 -9.77 -2.14 -11.69
N GLY A 203 -10.22 -1.06 -12.33
CA GLY A 203 -9.98 -0.80 -13.74
C GLY A 203 -8.85 0.22 -13.91
N TYR A 204 -7.97 0.03 -14.89
CA TYR A 204 -6.88 0.96 -15.14
C TYR A 204 -6.41 0.99 -16.58
N VAL A 205 -5.78 2.11 -16.94
CA VAL A 205 -4.87 2.25 -18.08
C VAL A 205 -3.53 2.70 -17.51
N VAL A 206 -2.46 1.94 -17.73
CA VAL A 206 -1.10 2.30 -17.30
C VAL A 206 -0.15 2.03 -18.44
N ASP A 207 0.62 3.03 -18.87
CA ASP A 207 1.56 2.93 -19.99
C ASP A 207 0.91 2.36 -21.27
N GLY A 208 -0.36 2.71 -21.52
CA GLY A 208 -1.15 2.23 -22.66
C GLY A 208 -1.77 0.83 -22.47
N VAL A 209 -1.45 0.11 -21.39
CA VAL A 209 -2.04 -1.19 -21.07
C VAL A 209 -3.34 -1.00 -20.29
N THR A 210 -4.43 -1.51 -20.84
CA THR A 210 -5.76 -1.48 -20.21
C THR A 210 -6.10 -2.83 -19.61
N GLN A 211 -6.42 -2.88 -18.32
CA GLN A 211 -6.90 -4.09 -17.67
C GLN A 211 -7.98 -3.79 -16.61
N SER A 212 -8.68 -4.85 -16.21
CA SER A 212 -9.66 -4.84 -15.13
C SER A 212 -9.45 -6.06 -14.24
N LYS A 213 -9.37 -5.84 -12.92
CA LYS A 213 -9.08 -6.86 -11.91
C LYS A 213 -10.18 -6.89 -10.85
N ALA A 214 -10.70 -8.06 -10.55
CA ALA A 214 -11.51 -8.26 -9.36
C ALA A 214 -10.61 -8.13 -8.12
N ILE A 215 -11.09 -7.42 -7.10
CA ILE A 215 -10.39 -7.22 -5.83
C ILE A 215 -11.33 -7.49 -4.67
N GLN A 216 -10.75 -7.92 -3.56
CA GLN A 216 -11.43 -8.07 -2.28
C GLN A 216 -10.54 -7.54 -1.14
N ARG A 217 -11.12 -7.25 0.02
CA ARG A 217 -10.34 -6.89 1.19
C ARG A 217 -9.47 -8.05 1.66
N LEU A 218 -8.28 -7.73 2.17
CA LEU A 218 -7.40 -8.71 2.80
C LEU A 218 -7.91 -9.01 4.22
N VAL A 219 -8.15 -10.29 4.51
CA VAL A 219 -8.49 -10.77 5.86
C VAL A 219 -7.34 -11.64 6.36
N PHE A 220 -6.68 -11.22 7.44
CA PHE A 220 -5.50 -11.88 8.00
C PHE A 220 -5.68 -12.29 9.49
N GLY A 221 -6.90 -12.16 10.01
CA GLY A 221 -7.24 -12.51 11.38
C GLY A 221 -8.73 -12.88 11.51
N THR A 222 -9.15 -13.22 12.72
CA THR A 222 -10.55 -13.60 13.02
C THR A 222 -11.49 -12.40 13.18
N GLN A 223 -10.92 -11.20 13.35
CA GLN A 223 -11.66 -9.94 13.38
C GLN A 223 -11.30 -9.12 12.15
N VAL A 224 -12.26 -8.32 11.70
CA VAL A 224 -12.12 -7.38 10.59
C VAL A 224 -12.18 -5.94 11.09
N GLN A 225 -11.61 -5.01 10.33
CA GLN A 225 -11.67 -3.57 10.64
C GLN A 225 -12.79 -2.90 9.85
N ILE A 226 -13.68 -2.19 10.55
CA ILE A 226 -14.72 -1.33 9.96
C ILE A 226 -14.38 0.10 10.29
N CYS A 227 -14.12 0.91 9.25
CA CYS A 227 -13.84 2.33 9.38
C CYS A 227 -15.06 3.18 9.00
N GLN A 228 -15.17 4.37 9.58
CA GLN A 228 -16.21 5.38 9.28
C GLN A 228 -15.57 6.76 9.18
#